data_AF-A0A7S4STH1-F1
#
_entry.id   AF-A0A7S4STH1-F1
#
_cell.length_a   1.000
_cell.length_b   1.000
_cell.length_c   1.000
_cell.angle_alpha   90.00
_cell.angle_beta   90.00
_cell.angle_gamma   90.00
#
_symmetry.space_group_name_H-M   'P 1'
#
loop_
_entity.id
_entity.type
_entity.pdbx_description
1 polymer ?
#
loop_
_entity_poly.entity_id
_entity_poly.type
_entity_poly.pdbx_seq_one_letter_code
_entity_poly.pdbx_strand_id
1 'polypeptide(L)'
;GGAMSLYFVCSIDRIVFIFSPEEEGHWRFSRLSSFQKNKGLEKFVMLYRSSEQAEGWCVQDQTASKGAVIGHPGKELQAVQRREFPPLGQWLLWGVCFTLDTSPPRPPPPISEPPFPLTVPFATVHYSEEGSVARLEVEMHSAPIVDEALEDVLGRLAALMRNLAQRPEMVLFIRSDARRALVPAVRHIKRFLGFVQENGSEFVLVGRGHAIVLSGKGILGSTLCAVLRLVQRVFPAPWPESTVSTMEAAEEFLSDLARAELTAPAAPVAKAVYSTPPDTREPSEDRGASREQAAADAGVPGTADRCDGAIFIPGLQDEPREPEGYCGLHELPNAGAISSDLLDSEIVGGQSDSRCWPWQLCAGCRPGLPVA
;
A
#
# COMPACT_ATOMS: atom_id res chain seq x y z
N GLY A 1 -6.79 -28.92 -10.81
CA GLY A 1 -7.04 -27.49 -11.07
C GLY A 1 -5.89 -26.69 -10.50
N GLY A 2 -5.50 -25.59 -11.13
CA GLY A 2 -4.59 -24.63 -10.50
C GLY A 2 -5.27 -24.01 -9.27
N ALA A 3 -4.50 -23.64 -8.26
CA ALA A 3 -5.01 -22.89 -7.13
C ALA A 3 -5.57 -21.56 -7.62
N MET A 4 -6.79 -21.25 -7.19
CA MET A 4 -7.44 -19.99 -7.52
C MET A 4 -6.94 -18.92 -6.55
N SER A 5 -6.34 -17.85 -7.06
CA SER A 5 -6.04 -16.66 -6.25
C SER A 5 -7.31 -15.85 -6.03
N LEU A 6 -7.35 -15.13 -4.91
CA LEU A 6 -8.42 -14.22 -4.54
C LEU A 6 -7.93 -12.77 -4.64
N TYR A 7 -8.82 -11.90 -5.07
CA TYR A 7 -8.55 -10.48 -5.32
C TYR A 7 -9.43 -9.66 -4.40
N PHE A 8 -8.81 -8.98 -3.43
CA PHE A 8 -9.44 -7.92 -2.65
C PHE A 8 -9.27 -6.60 -3.39
N VAL A 9 -10.38 -6.04 -3.85
CA VAL A 9 -10.41 -4.77 -4.55
C VAL A 9 -11.01 -3.71 -3.63
N CYS A 10 -10.22 -2.69 -3.29
CA CYS A 10 -10.72 -1.58 -2.49
C CYS A 10 -11.86 -0.86 -3.21
N SER A 11 -12.95 -0.55 -2.52
CA SER A 11 -14.11 0.09 -3.15
C SER A 11 -13.84 1.56 -3.54
N ILE A 12 -12.90 2.23 -2.84
CA ILE A 12 -12.62 3.65 -3.00
C ILE A 12 -11.60 3.90 -4.11
N ASP A 13 -10.40 3.35 -3.96
CA ASP A 13 -9.25 3.63 -4.84
C ASP A 13 -8.88 2.46 -5.75
N ARG A 14 -9.67 1.37 -5.70
CA ARG A 14 -9.53 0.17 -6.54
C ARG A 14 -8.18 -0.56 -6.41
N ILE A 15 -7.36 -0.25 -5.40
CA ILE A 15 -6.11 -0.99 -5.18
C ILE A 15 -6.40 -2.47 -4.95
N VAL A 16 -5.50 -3.33 -5.45
CA VAL A 16 -5.74 -4.78 -5.48
C VAL A 16 -4.75 -5.51 -4.60
N PHE A 17 -5.26 -6.15 -3.56
CA PHE A 17 -4.53 -7.13 -2.75
C PHE A 17 -4.83 -8.52 -3.29
N ILE A 18 -3.78 -9.33 -3.49
CA ILE A 18 -3.93 -10.71 -3.98
C ILE A 18 -3.61 -11.65 -2.84
N PHE A 19 -4.48 -12.63 -2.64
CA PHE A 19 -4.31 -13.71 -1.70
C PHE A 19 -4.22 -15.02 -2.45
N SER A 20 -3.17 -15.79 -2.20
CA SER A 20 -2.98 -17.11 -2.80
C SER A 20 -3.17 -18.18 -1.72
N PRO A 21 -3.82 -19.31 -2.04
CA PRO A 21 -4.01 -20.37 -1.06
C PRO A 21 -2.65 -20.98 -0.71
N GLU A 22 -2.47 -21.27 0.57
CA GLU A 22 -1.25 -21.91 1.08
C GLU A 22 -1.56 -23.31 1.60
N GLU A 23 -2.55 -23.40 2.49
CA GLU A 23 -3.03 -24.64 3.10
C GLU A 23 -4.56 -24.60 3.19
N GLU A 24 -5.16 -25.72 3.61
CA GLU A 24 -6.60 -25.76 3.82
C GLU A 24 -7.03 -24.71 4.87
N GLY A 25 -7.99 -23.87 4.50
CA GLY A 25 -8.46 -22.79 5.37
C GLY A 25 -7.52 -21.57 5.45
N HIS A 26 -6.42 -21.52 4.69
CA HIS A 26 -5.40 -20.46 4.79
C HIS A 26 -5.01 -19.86 3.44
N TRP A 27 -5.13 -18.54 3.37
CA TRP A 27 -4.80 -17.73 2.21
C TRP A 27 -3.80 -16.66 2.63
N ARG A 28 -2.70 -16.54 1.90
CA ARG A 28 -1.64 -15.58 2.23
C ARG A 28 -1.55 -14.49 1.18
N PHE A 29 -1.32 -13.27 1.65
CA PHE A 29 -1.05 -12.13 0.78
C PHE A 29 0.20 -12.36 -0.08
N SER A 30 0.05 -12.35 -1.41
CA SER A 30 1.05 -12.86 -2.35
C SER A 30 1.84 -11.79 -3.11
N ARG A 31 1.38 -10.53 -3.12
CA ARG A 31 2.06 -9.38 -3.78
C ARG A 31 3.28 -8.84 -3.01
N LEU A 32 3.84 -9.61 -2.08
CA LEU A 32 5.09 -9.27 -1.41
C LEU A 32 6.29 -9.53 -2.34
N SER A 33 7.30 -8.66 -2.27
CA SER A 33 8.59 -8.91 -2.93
C SER A 33 9.25 -10.18 -2.37
N SER A 34 10.12 -10.80 -3.16
CA SER A 34 10.88 -11.99 -2.71
C SER A 34 11.67 -11.69 -1.42
N PHE A 35 12.18 -10.47 -1.28
CA PHE A 35 12.87 -10.00 -0.08
C PHE A 35 11.98 -10.01 1.17
N GLN A 36 10.73 -9.57 1.06
CA GLN A 36 9.79 -9.56 2.20
C GLN A 36 9.40 -10.98 2.60
N LYS A 37 9.12 -11.84 1.60
CA LYS A 37 8.81 -13.24 1.82
C LYS A 37 9.93 -13.94 2.58
N ASN A 38 11.18 -13.78 2.14
CA ASN A 38 12.34 -14.40 2.76
C ASN A 38 12.62 -13.91 4.19
N LYS A 39 12.19 -12.69 4.54
CA LYS A 39 12.31 -12.16 5.90
C LYS A 39 11.15 -12.58 6.82
N GLY A 40 10.22 -13.40 6.34
CA GLY A 40 9.01 -13.76 7.10
C GLY A 40 8.14 -12.53 7.39
N LEU A 41 8.24 -11.47 6.59
CA LEU A 41 7.42 -10.26 6.72
C LEU A 41 6.04 -10.47 6.08
N GLU A 42 5.53 -11.70 6.13
CA GLU A 42 4.23 -12.06 5.60
C GLU A 42 3.17 -11.45 6.51
N LYS A 43 2.62 -10.33 6.05
CA LYS A 43 1.86 -9.45 6.93
C LYS A 43 0.43 -9.91 7.13
N PHE A 44 -0.19 -10.44 6.09
CA PHE A 44 -1.64 -10.62 6.08
C PHE A 44 -2.03 -12.03 5.67
N VAL A 45 -2.80 -12.67 6.56
CA VAL A 45 -3.31 -14.02 6.36
C VAL A 45 -4.83 -13.96 6.49
N MET A 46 -5.51 -14.51 5.49
CA MET A 46 -6.93 -14.79 5.54
C MET A 46 -7.13 -16.22 6.01
N LEU A 47 -7.91 -16.40 7.07
CA LEU A 47 -8.14 -17.71 7.68
C LEU A 47 -9.53 -17.85 8.30
N TYR A 48 -10.03 -19.09 8.36
CA TYR A 48 -11.26 -19.43 9.08
C TYR A 48 -10.95 -19.66 10.56
N ARG A 49 -11.51 -18.82 11.44
CA ARG A 49 -11.40 -19.00 12.89
C ARG A 49 -12.55 -19.88 13.37
N SER A 50 -12.21 -20.90 14.16
CA SER A 50 -13.16 -21.69 14.96
C SER A 50 -12.78 -21.52 16.42
N SER A 51 -13.22 -20.40 17.02
CA SER A 51 -12.96 -20.10 18.43
C SER A 51 -14.27 -19.74 19.13
N GLU A 52 -14.38 -20.01 20.43
CA GLU A 52 -15.59 -19.73 21.21
C GLU A 52 -16.08 -18.28 21.11
N GLN A 53 -15.17 -17.34 20.89
CA GLN A 53 -15.45 -15.90 20.81
C GLN A 53 -15.86 -15.41 19.41
N ALA A 54 -15.44 -16.13 18.37
CA ALA A 54 -15.69 -15.75 16.99
C ALA A 54 -15.49 -16.97 16.08
N GLU A 55 -16.54 -17.30 15.34
CA GLU A 55 -16.51 -18.27 14.25
C GLU A 55 -16.67 -17.56 12.91
N GLY A 56 -15.81 -17.89 11.95
CA GLY A 56 -15.88 -17.37 10.59
C GLY A 56 -14.53 -16.95 10.02
N TRP A 57 -14.58 -16.56 8.75
CA TRP A 57 -13.45 -16.01 8.04
C TRP A 57 -13.06 -14.64 8.55
N CYS A 58 -11.75 -14.39 8.58
CA CYS A 58 -11.21 -13.08 8.88
C CYS A 58 -9.87 -12.87 8.15
N VAL A 59 -9.44 -11.62 8.08
CA VAL A 59 -8.07 -11.25 7.70
C VAL A 59 -7.33 -10.84 8.98
N GLN A 60 -6.18 -11.45 9.22
CA GLN A 60 -5.31 -11.15 10.35
C GLN A 60 -4.03 -10.47 9.88
N ASP A 61 -3.59 -9.50 10.67
CA ASP A 61 -2.24 -8.94 10.61
C ASP A 61 -1.30 -9.73 11.52
N GLN A 62 -0.40 -10.49 10.90
CA GLN A 62 0.62 -11.32 11.55
C GLN A 62 1.89 -10.54 11.90
N THR A 63 1.98 -9.25 11.55
CA THR A 63 3.15 -8.45 11.92
C THR A 63 3.20 -8.14 13.41
N ALA A 64 2.06 -8.16 14.11
CA ALA A 64 2.02 -8.11 15.56
C ALA A 64 1.92 -9.54 16.12
N SER A 65 2.60 -9.81 17.24
CA SER A 65 2.66 -11.12 17.91
C SER A 65 1.31 -11.71 18.34
N LYS A 66 0.19 -11.00 18.11
CA LYS A 66 -1.16 -11.39 18.52
C LYS A 66 -2.14 -11.64 17.36
N GLY A 67 -1.71 -11.57 16.09
CA GLY A 67 -2.58 -11.87 14.95
C GLY A 67 -3.85 -11.02 14.95
N ALA A 68 -3.70 -9.69 14.95
CA ALA A 68 -4.82 -8.78 15.11
C ALA A 68 -5.80 -8.96 13.93
N VAL A 69 -7.09 -9.15 14.22
CA VAL A 69 -8.11 -9.21 13.17
C VAL A 69 -8.28 -7.80 12.62
N ILE A 70 -7.94 -7.65 11.34
CA ILE A 70 -8.03 -6.39 10.61
C ILE A 70 -9.17 -6.40 9.60
N GLY A 71 -9.76 -7.54 9.30
CA GLY A 71 -10.92 -7.57 8.41
C GLY A 71 -11.85 -8.75 8.60
N HIS A 72 -13.10 -8.52 8.21
CA HIS A 72 -14.19 -9.49 8.29
C HIS A 72 -15.13 -9.36 7.08
N PRO A 73 -15.86 -10.43 6.72
CA PRO A 73 -16.94 -10.35 5.74
C PRO A 73 -17.99 -9.32 6.15
N GLY A 74 -18.67 -8.72 5.17
CA GLY A 74 -19.83 -7.87 5.39
C GLY A 74 -20.94 -8.63 6.12
N LYS A 75 -21.82 -7.89 6.83
CA LYS A 75 -22.86 -8.48 7.71
C LYS A 75 -23.71 -9.54 7.01
N GLU A 76 -24.08 -9.32 5.75
CA GLU A 76 -24.88 -10.25 4.96
C GLU A 76 -24.17 -11.59 4.68
N LEU A 77 -22.85 -11.56 4.54
CA LEU A 77 -22.04 -12.75 4.27
C LEU A 77 -21.76 -13.56 5.55
N GLN A 78 -21.89 -12.96 6.74
CA GLN A 78 -21.53 -13.62 7.99
C GLN A 78 -22.39 -14.86 8.28
N ALA A 79 -23.64 -14.87 7.84
CA ALA A 79 -24.59 -15.96 8.09
C ALA A 79 -24.41 -17.18 7.17
N VAL A 80 -23.67 -17.05 6.07
CA VAL A 80 -23.56 -18.08 5.01
C VAL A 80 -22.14 -18.59 4.81
N GLN A 81 -21.27 -18.37 5.79
CA GLN A 81 -19.86 -18.75 5.69
C GLN A 81 -19.68 -20.26 5.72
N ARG A 82 -18.74 -20.74 4.91
CA ARG A 82 -18.32 -22.15 4.86
C ARG A 82 -16.83 -22.21 5.19
N ARG A 83 -16.40 -23.24 5.90
CA ARG A 83 -14.99 -23.36 6.34
C ARG A 83 -14.02 -23.54 5.18
N GLU A 84 -14.49 -24.11 4.07
CA GLU A 84 -13.65 -24.52 2.95
C GLU A 84 -13.25 -23.33 2.06
N PHE A 85 -14.10 -22.29 2.00
CA PHE A 85 -13.87 -21.14 1.12
C PHE A 85 -14.29 -19.82 1.76
N PRO A 86 -13.46 -18.77 1.66
CA PRO A 86 -13.85 -17.44 2.11
C PRO A 86 -15.04 -16.92 1.30
N PRO A 87 -16.02 -16.28 1.96
CA PRO A 87 -17.20 -15.78 1.27
C PRO A 87 -16.81 -14.66 0.29
N LEU A 88 -17.21 -14.81 -0.98
CA LEU A 88 -17.03 -13.77 -2.00
C LEU A 88 -18.02 -12.63 -1.77
N GLY A 89 -17.66 -11.43 -2.22
CA GLY A 89 -18.49 -10.23 -2.06
C GLY A 89 -17.86 -9.19 -1.14
N GLN A 90 -18.68 -8.47 -0.38
CA GLN A 90 -18.22 -7.32 0.40
C GLN A 90 -17.51 -7.71 1.71
N TRP A 91 -16.43 -7.01 2.01
CA TRP A 91 -15.63 -7.15 3.22
C TRP A 91 -15.28 -5.78 3.78
N LEU A 92 -14.98 -5.74 5.08
CA LEU A 92 -14.44 -4.57 5.75
C LEU A 92 -13.02 -4.90 6.21
N LEU A 93 -12.01 -4.21 5.67
CA LEU A 93 -10.61 -4.33 6.08
C LEU A 93 -10.15 -2.95 6.58
N TRP A 94 -9.66 -2.88 7.81
CA TRP A 94 -9.30 -1.64 8.51
C TRP A 94 -10.40 -0.58 8.49
N GLY A 95 -11.66 -0.99 8.52
CA GLY A 95 -12.80 -0.07 8.41
C GLY A 95 -13.08 0.43 6.98
N VAL A 96 -12.33 -0.02 5.98
CA VAL A 96 -12.55 0.32 4.56
C VAL A 96 -13.23 -0.84 3.84
N CYS A 97 -14.16 -0.53 2.94
CA CYS A 97 -14.90 -1.55 2.18
C CYS A 97 -14.08 -2.11 1.01
N PHE A 98 -14.01 -3.42 0.91
CA PHE A 98 -13.40 -4.16 -0.20
C PHE A 98 -14.41 -5.14 -0.80
N THR A 99 -14.17 -5.53 -2.05
CA THR A 99 -14.83 -6.67 -2.68
C THR A 99 -13.82 -7.80 -2.86
N LEU A 100 -14.14 -8.98 -2.36
CA LEU A 100 -13.39 -10.21 -2.59
C LEU A 100 -13.97 -10.94 -3.81
N ASP A 101 -13.14 -11.15 -4.82
CA ASP A 101 -13.49 -11.89 -6.03
C ASP A 101 -12.42 -12.96 -6.32
N THR A 102 -12.79 -13.90 -7.17
CA THR A 102 -11.92 -14.94 -7.72
C THR A 102 -11.38 -14.58 -9.12
N SER A 103 -12.02 -13.62 -9.79
CA SER A 103 -11.59 -13.09 -11.08
C SER A 103 -10.69 -11.88 -10.89
N PRO A 104 -9.58 -11.76 -11.64
CA PRO A 104 -8.76 -10.55 -11.60
C PRO A 104 -9.61 -9.35 -12.06
N PRO A 105 -9.54 -8.20 -11.36
CA PRO A 105 -10.25 -7.00 -11.79
C PRO A 105 -9.69 -6.53 -13.13
N ARG A 106 -10.53 -5.87 -13.94
CA ARG A 106 -10.07 -5.22 -15.17
C ARG A 106 -9.07 -4.11 -14.79
N PRO A 107 -7.80 -4.19 -15.21
CA PRO A 107 -6.81 -3.17 -14.86
C PRO A 107 -7.20 -1.83 -15.49
N PRO A 108 -6.89 -0.69 -14.84
CA PRO A 108 -6.95 0.60 -15.50
C PRO A 108 -5.97 0.60 -16.70
N PRO A 109 -6.23 1.41 -17.73
CA PRO A 109 -5.23 1.61 -18.78
C PRO A 109 -3.94 2.20 -18.18
N PRO A 110 -2.78 1.96 -18.81
CA PRO A 110 -1.58 2.73 -18.53
C PRO A 110 -1.87 4.22 -18.59
N ILE A 111 -1.19 4.99 -17.75
CA ILE A 111 -1.33 6.44 -17.74
C ILE A 111 -0.83 6.96 -19.11
N SER A 112 -1.79 7.27 -19.98
CA SER A 112 -1.58 7.55 -21.41
C SER A 112 -1.38 9.03 -21.69
N GLU A 113 -1.81 9.89 -20.77
CA GLU A 113 -1.55 11.33 -20.75
C GLU A 113 -0.48 11.63 -19.69
N PRO A 114 0.48 12.51 -19.95
CA PRO A 114 1.70 12.53 -19.17
C PRO A 114 1.51 13.22 -17.80
N PRO A 115 1.75 12.51 -16.68
CA PRO A 115 2.53 13.10 -15.61
C PRO A 115 4.02 13.09 -15.94
N PHE A 116 4.48 12.33 -16.95
CA PHE A 116 5.89 12.14 -17.26
C PHE A 116 6.23 12.31 -18.75
N PRO A 117 7.42 12.85 -19.10
CA PRO A 117 8.47 13.28 -18.18
C PRO A 117 8.06 14.54 -17.39
N LEU A 118 8.32 14.52 -16.08
CA LEU A 118 8.12 15.68 -15.19
C LEU A 118 9.45 16.37 -15.04
N THR A 119 9.53 17.64 -15.43
CA THR A 119 10.74 18.44 -15.25
C THR A 119 10.43 19.59 -14.31
N VAL A 120 11.07 19.58 -13.14
CA VAL A 120 11.08 20.67 -12.17
C VAL A 120 12.51 21.13 -11.94
N PRO A 121 12.77 22.35 -11.43
CA PRO A 121 14.13 22.88 -11.32
C PRO A 121 15.11 21.95 -10.59
N PHE A 122 14.65 21.23 -9.56
CA PHE A 122 15.48 20.35 -8.74
C PHE A 122 15.49 18.88 -9.19
N ALA A 123 14.65 18.47 -10.15
CA ALA A 123 14.60 17.08 -10.61
C ALA A 123 13.95 16.90 -11.99
N THR A 124 14.42 15.90 -12.73
CA THR A 124 13.71 15.32 -13.88
C THR A 124 13.25 13.92 -13.52
N VAL A 125 11.98 13.61 -13.77
CA VAL A 125 11.41 12.29 -13.53
C VAL A 125 10.94 11.69 -14.85
N HIS A 126 11.50 10.55 -15.21
CA HIS A 126 11.10 9.74 -16.36
C HIS A 126 10.40 8.48 -15.90
N TYR A 127 9.34 8.12 -16.62
CA TYR A 127 8.56 6.93 -16.35
C TYR A 127 8.41 6.13 -17.64
N SER A 128 8.56 4.81 -17.53
CA SER A 128 8.33 3.89 -18.64
C SER A 128 7.75 2.58 -18.14
N GLU A 129 7.02 1.90 -19.03
CA GLU A 129 6.47 0.57 -18.79
C GLU A 129 6.91 -0.38 -19.90
N GLU A 130 7.32 -1.57 -19.52
CA GLU A 130 7.65 -2.68 -20.41
C GLU A 130 6.97 -3.95 -19.88
N GLY A 131 5.80 -4.29 -20.45
CA GLY A 131 4.98 -5.40 -19.97
C GLY A 131 4.47 -5.15 -18.54
N SER A 132 4.84 -6.02 -17.60
CA SER A 132 4.51 -5.92 -16.18
C SER A 132 5.52 -5.11 -15.35
N VAL A 133 6.57 -4.58 -15.99
CA VAL A 133 7.65 -3.86 -15.30
C VAL A 133 7.51 -2.36 -15.56
N ALA A 134 7.32 -1.60 -14.49
CA ALA A 134 7.41 -0.16 -14.48
C ALA A 134 8.79 0.30 -14.00
N ARG A 135 9.36 1.30 -14.67
CA ARG A 135 10.62 1.95 -14.29
C ARG A 135 10.38 3.43 -14.04
N LEU A 136 10.84 3.91 -12.89
CA LEU A 136 10.85 5.32 -12.52
C LEU A 136 12.29 5.79 -12.35
N GLU A 137 12.72 6.71 -13.21
CA GLU A 137 14.06 7.27 -13.19
C GLU A 137 13.99 8.71 -12.72
N VAL A 138 14.71 9.05 -11.66
CA VAL A 138 14.75 10.39 -11.06
C VAL A 138 16.18 10.91 -11.20
N GLU A 139 16.38 11.96 -11.98
CA GLU A 139 17.63 12.71 -12.04
C GLU A 139 17.49 13.96 -11.16
N MET A 140 18.28 14.06 -10.09
CA MET A 140 18.25 15.20 -9.18
C MET A 140 19.28 16.25 -9.58
N HIS A 141 18.83 17.50 -9.67
CA HIS A 141 19.61 18.65 -10.12
C HIS A 141 20.14 19.47 -8.95
N SER A 142 21.14 20.30 -9.24
CA SER A 142 21.74 21.23 -8.27
C SER A 142 20.91 22.51 -8.13
N ALA A 143 19.62 22.38 -7.82
CA ALA A 143 18.72 23.51 -7.59
C ALA A 143 17.97 23.34 -6.26
N PRO A 144 17.63 24.44 -5.56
CA PRO A 144 16.83 24.39 -4.35
C PRO A 144 15.45 23.76 -4.61
N ILE A 145 14.99 22.96 -3.66
CA ILE A 145 13.63 22.41 -3.66
C ILE A 145 12.68 23.52 -3.19
N VAL A 146 11.65 23.77 -3.99
CA VAL A 146 10.54 24.69 -3.70
C VAL A 146 9.35 23.85 -3.24
N ASP A 147 8.66 24.26 -2.18
CA ASP A 147 7.63 23.45 -1.52
C ASP A 147 6.49 23.12 -2.50
N GLU A 148 6.01 24.08 -3.29
CA GLU A 148 4.94 23.88 -4.28
C GLU A 148 5.33 22.87 -5.37
N ALA A 149 6.58 22.94 -5.83
CA ALA A 149 7.10 22.02 -6.85
C ALA A 149 7.30 20.61 -6.26
N LEU A 150 7.68 20.50 -4.99
CA LEU A 150 7.74 19.22 -4.30
C LEU A 150 6.35 18.60 -4.17
N GLU A 151 5.34 19.37 -3.77
CA GLU A 151 3.96 18.88 -3.67
C GLU A 151 3.39 18.39 -5.00
N ASP A 152 3.64 19.10 -6.11
CA ASP A 152 3.23 18.66 -7.44
C ASP A 152 3.90 17.32 -7.83
N VAL A 153 5.21 17.18 -7.58
CA VAL A 153 5.94 15.93 -7.81
C VAL A 153 5.37 14.78 -6.97
N LEU A 154 5.13 15.00 -5.67
CA LEU A 154 4.58 13.99 -4.76
C LEU A 154 3.15 13.61 -5.14
N GLY A 155 2.30 14.58 -5.52
CA GLY A 155 0.94 14.32 -5.99
C GLY A 155 0.90 13.47 -7.26
N ARG A 156 1.77 13.76 -8.22
CA ARG A 156 1.93 12.94 -9.46
C ARG A 156 2.45 11.54 -9.15
N LEU A 157 3.40 11.42 -8.22
CA LEU A 157 3.90 10.12 -7.80
C LEU A 157 2.82 9.30 -7.08
N ALA A 158 2.00 9.90 -6.22
CA ALA A 158 0.84 9.22 -5.61
C ALA A 158 -0.13 8.68 -6.66
N ALA A 159 -0.45 9.48 -7.69
CA ALA A 159 -1.32 9.06 -8.78
C ALA A 159 -0.74 7.88 -9.57
N LEU A 160 0.57 7.92 -9.87
CA LEU A 160 1.28 6.83 -10.52
C LEU A 160 1.24 5.54 -9.67
N MET A 161 1.62 5.64 -8.39
CA MET A 161 1.67 4.50 -7.47
C MET A 161 0.30 3.84 -7.33
N ARG A 162 -0.77 4.65 -7.25
CA ARG A 162 -2.14 4.16 -7.19
C ARG A 162 -2.55 3.43 -8.48
N ASN A 163 -2.23 3.98 -9.65
CA ASN A 163 -2.51 3.31 -10.93
C ASN A 163 -1.80 1.94 -11.00
N LEU A 164 -0.53 1.87 -10.61
CA LEU A 164 0.23 0.62 -10.55
C LEU A 164 -0.36 -0.37 -9.53
N ALA A 165 -0.79 0.11 -8.36
CA ALA A 165 -1.37 -0.73 -7.32
C ALA A 165 -2.72 -1.35 -7.73
N GLN A 166 -3.47 -0.71 -8.64
CA GLN A 166 -4.69 -1.26 -9.25
C GLN A 166 -4.42 -2.36 -10.29
N ARG A 167 -3.17 -2.52 -10.74
CA ARG A 167 -2.75 -3.48 -11.76
C ARG A 167 -2.03 -4.66 -11.08
N PRO A 168 -2.68 -5.82 -10.92
CA PRO A 168 -2.20 -6.91 -10.03
C PRO A 168 -0.77 -7.39 -10.33
N GLU A 169 -0.40 -7.41 -11.61
CA GLU A 169 0.88 -7.94 -12.10
C GLU A 169 2.00 -6.90 -12.15
N MET A 170 1.67 -5.60 -11.96
CA MET A 170 2.68 -4.55 -12.11
C MET A 170 3.65 -4.51 -10.92
N VAL A 171 4.92 -4.33 -11.26
CA VAL A 171 6.02 -4.08 -10.33
C VAL A 171 6.77 -2.81 -10.71
N LEU A 172 7.34 -2.13 -9.73
CA LEU A 172 8.06 -0.87 -9.88
C LEU A 172 9.51 -1.00 -9.43
N PHE A 173 10.41 -0.57 -10.30
CA PHE A 173 11.82 -0.33 -10.00
C PHE A 173 12.12 1.16 -10.08
N ILE A 174 12.87 1.66 -9.09
CA ILE A 174 13.21 3.07 -8.98
C ILE A 174 14.72 3.23 -9.16
N ARG A 175 15.14 4.19 -9.98
CA ARG A 175 16.53 4.63 -10.09
C ARG A 175 16.62 6.11 -9.77
N SER A 176 17.41 6.48 -8.77
CA SER A 176 17.60 7.88 -8.37
C SER A 176 19.05 8.30 -8.57
N ASP A 177 19.32 9.20 -9.52
CA ASP A 177 20.63 9.84 -9.68
C ASP A 177 20.71 11.10 -8.82
N ALA A 178 21.41 10.99 -7.69
CA ALA A 178 21.60 12.05 -6.71
C ALA A 178 22.99 12.68 -6.78
N ARG A 179 23.81 12.37 -7.81
CA ARG A 179 25.20 12.85 -7.89
C ARG A 179 25.32 14.38 -7.93
N ARG A 180 24.29 15.06 -8.46
CA ARG A 180 24.23 16.53 -8.58
C ARG A 180 23.21 17.17 -7.64
N ALA A 181 22.59 16.39 -6.75
CA ALA A 181 21.56 16.89 -5.85
C ALA A 181 22.13 17.89 -4.83
N LEU A 182 21.36 18.92 -4.50
CA LEU A 182 21.58 19.68 -3.26
C LEU A 182 21.05 18.91 -2.05
N VAL A 183 21.59 19.21 -0.87
CA VAL A 183 21.07 18.66 0.38
C VAL A 183 19.67 19.22 0.62
N PRO A 184 18.63 18.37 0.76
CA PRO A 184 17.29 18.84 1.04
C PRO A 184 17.23 19.46 2.45
N ALA A 185 16.43 20.51 2.61
CA ALA A 185 16.09 21.02 3.93
C ALA A 185 15.31 19.97 4.74
N VAL A 186 15.44 20.00 6.07
CA VAL A 186 14.78 19.04 6.98
C VAL A 186 13.26 19.01 6.77
N ARG A 187 12.62 20.15 6.46
CA ARG A 187 11.19 20.21 6.18
C ARG A 187 10.79 19.37 4.95
N HIS A 188 11.60 19.38 3.89
CA HIS A 188 11.34 18.58 2.68
C HIS A 188 11.52 17.09 2.97
N ILE A 189 12.50 16.72 3.81
CA ILE A 189 12.67 15.35 4.28
C ILE A 189 11.42 14.92 5.06
N LYS A 190 10.99 15.70 6.06
CA LYS A 190 9.76 15.40 6.84
C LYS A 190 8.54 15.25 5.93
N ARG A 191 8.40 16.11 4.92
CA ARG A 191 7.30 16.05 3.96
C ARG A 191 7.32 14.78 3.12
N PHE A 192 8.49 14.40 2.59
CA PHE A 192 8.67 13.14 1.87
C PHE A 192 8.38 11.92 2.76
N LEU A 193 8.81 11.95 4.03
CA LEU A 193 8.51 10.88 4.98
C LEU A 193 7.00 10.75 5.24
N GLY A 194 6.29 11.87 5.39
CA GLY A 194 4.82 11.89 5.47
C GLY A 194 4.16 11.28 4.23
N PHE A 195 4.64 11.63 3.04
CA PHE A 195 4.18 11.03 1.79
C PHE A 195 4.37 9.51 1.74
N VAL A 196 5.54 9.00 2.17
CA VAL A 196 5.81 7.54 2.23
C VAL A 196 4.87 6.86 3.22
N GLN A 197 4.58 7.49 4.36
CA GLN A 197 3.60 6.97 5.33
C GLN A 197 2.19 6.92 4.72
N GLU A 198 1.76 7.96 4.02
CA GLU A 198 0.42 8.04 3.43
C GLU A 198 0.19 7.05 2.27
N ASN A 199 1.25 6.73 1.52
CA ASN A 199 1.19 5.85 0.34
C ASN A 199 1.86 4.49 0.60
N GLY A 200 1.99 4.11 1.86
CA GLY A 200 2.83 2.99 2.25
C GLY A 200 2.31 1.64 1.72
N SER A 201 0.99 1.47 1.61
CA SER A 201 0.36 0.31 1.00
C SER A 201 0.74 0.14 -0.47
N GLU A 202 0.69 1.21 -1.25
CA GLU A 202 0.99 1.22 -2.67
C GLU A 202 2.46 0.87 -2.91
N PHE A 203 3.36 1.44 -2.10
CA PHE A 203 4.77 1.08 -2.11
C PHE A 203 5.00 -0.41 -1.87
N VAL A 204 4.36 -0.99 -0.85
CA VAL A 204 4.46 -2.44 -0.56
C VAL A 204 3.91 -3.27 -1.71
N LEU A 205 2.81 -2.84 -2.34
CA LEU A 205 2.15 -3.59 -3.41
C LEU A 205 3.02 -3.68 -4.67
N VAL A 206 3.67 -2.58 -5.06
CA VAL A 206 4.33 -2.48 -6.37
C VAL A 206 5.85 -2.43 -6.31
N GLY A 207 6.46 -1.87 -5.25
CA GLY A 207 7.90 -1.66 -5.19
C GLY A 207 8.69 -2.97 -5.12
N ARG A 208 9.71 -3.11 -5.97
CA ARG A 208 10.59 -4.30 -6.03
C ARG A 208 12.08 -4.01 -5.98
N GLY A 209 12.50 -2.77 -6.19
CA GLY A 209 13.90 -2.40 -6.03
C GLY A 209 14.13 -0.90 -6.17
N HIS A 210 15.18 -0.42 -5.52
CA HIS A 210 15.62 0.97 -5.63
C HIS A 210 17.14 1.05 -5.70
N ALA A 211 17.66 1.69 -6.75
CA ALA A 211 19.07 2.00 -6.89
C ALA A 211 19.29 3.50 -6.78
N ILE A 212 20.24 3.89 -5.94
CA ILE A 212 20.60 5.29 -5.72
C ILE A 212 22.02 5.51 -6.22
N VAL A 213 22.17 6.33 -7.26
CA VAL A 213 23.48 6.70 -7.80
C VAL A 213 23.98 7.92 -7.07
N LEU A 214 25.00 7.74 -6.24
CA LEU A 214 25.57 8.79 -5.39
C LEU A 214 27.09 8.62 -5.28
N SER A 215 27.82 9.71 -5.49
CA SER A 215 29.25 9.74 -5.20
C SER A 215 29.46 10.03 -3.71
N GLY A 216 29.92 9.04 -2.95
CA GLY A 216 30.26 9.24 -1.54
C GLY A 216 31.51 10.10 -1.29
N LYS A 217 32.10 10.68 -2.33
CA LYS A 217 33.32 11.51 -2.24
C LYS A 217 32.94 12.98 -1.97
N GLY A 218 33.71 13.62 -1.09
CA GLY A 218 33.55 15.05 -0.75
C GLY A 218 32.49 15.30 0.33
N ILE A 219 32.44 16.55 0.81
CA ILE A 219 31.56 16.96 1.91
C ILE A 219 30.09 16.77 1.53
N LEU A 220 29.69 17.26 0.34
CA LEU A 220 28.31 17.14 -0.14
C LEU A 220 27.84 15.67 -0.24
N GLY A 221 28.67 14.82 -0.85
CA GLY A 221 28.38 13.38 -0.98
C GLY A 221 28.23 12.70 0.38
N SER A 222 29.12 13.01 1.34
CA SER A 222 29.04 12.49 2.71
C SER A 222 27.74 12.91 3.40
N THR A 223 27.33 14.17 3.26
CA THR A 223 26.07 14.69 3.82
C THR A 223 24.86 14.01 3.19
N LEU A 224 24.81 13.85 1.87
CA LEU A 224 23.72 13.14 1.19
C LEU A 224 23.66 11.66 1.62
N CYS A 225 24.80 10.98 1.78
CA CYS A 225 24.84 9.64 2.33
C CYS A 225 24.30 9.59 3.77
N ALA A 226 24.59 10.59 4.60
CA ALA A 226 24.07 10.67 5.97
C ALA A 226 22.55 10.86 5.99
N VAL A 227 22.02 11.76 5.14
CA VAL A 227 20.57 11.96 4.97
C VAL A 227 19.90 10.67 4.50
N LEU A 228 20.48 9.99 3.51
CA LEU A 228 19.94 8.73 3.00
C LEU A 228 19.88 7.66 4.11
N ARG A 229 20.96 7.48 4.87
CA ARG A 229 20.99 6.54 6.00
C ARG A 229 19.98 6.89 7.08
N LEU A 230 19.75 8.18 7.33
CA LEU A 230 18.71 8.64 8.24
C LEU A 230 17.33 8.19 7.73
N VAL A 231 17.01 8.47 6.47
CA VAL A 231 15.73 8.06 5.85
C VAL A 231 15.56 6.55 5.91
N GLN A 232 16.58 5.78 5.52
CA GLN A 232 16.58 4.30 5.56
C GLN A 232 16.40 3.74 6.97
N ARG A 233 16.92 4.43 7.99
CA ARG A 233 16.78 4.03 9.39
C ARG A 233 15.36 4.26 9.88
N VAL A 234 14.75 5.39 9.51
CA VAL A 234 13.38 5.74 9.93
C VAL A 234 12.35 4.91 9.15
N PHE A 235 12.58 4.70 7.85
CA PHE A 235 11.72 3.94 6.95
C PHE A 235 12.54 2.93 6.16
N PRO A 236 12.82 1.75 6.74
CA PRO A 236 13.50 0.70 6.00
C PRO A 236 12.63 0.31 4.79
N ALA A 237 13.24 0.34 3.61
CA ALA A 237 12.58 -0.06 2.39
C ALA A 237 12.09 -1.52 2.51
N PRO A 238 10.84 -1.82 2.10
CA PRO A 238 10.36 -3.18 2.07
C PRO A 238 10.93 -3.98 0.89
N TRP A 239 11.78 -3.40 0.05
CA TRP A 239 12.44 -4.05 -1.09
C TRP A 239 13.97 -3.90 -0.98
N PRO A 240 14.75 -4.66 -1.78
CA PRO A 240 16.19 -4.47 -1.87
C PRO A 240 16.53 -3.06 -2.35
N GLU A 241 17.42 -2.40 -1.63
CA GLU A 241 17.92 -1.07 -1.96
C GLU A 241 19.45 -1.07 -2.01
N SER A 242 20.02 -0.37 -2.98
CA SER A 242 21.48 -0.26 -3.14
C SER A 242 21.90 1.18 -3.43
N THR A 243 23.05 1.58 -2.89
CA THR A 243 23.72 2.83 -3.24
C THR A 243 24.98 2.50 -4.04
N VAL A 244 25.05 3.00 -5.26
CA VAL A 244 26.13 2.74 -6.21
C VAL A 244 26.74 4.05 -6.71
N SER A 245 27.94 4.00 -7.27
CA SER A 245 28.64 5.20 -7.75
C SER A 245 28.43 5.53 -9.23
N THR A 246 27.90 4.58 -10.02
CA THR A 246 27.73 4.73 -11.48
C THR A 246 26.34 4.31 -11.93
N MET A 247 25.93 4.79 -13.10
CA MET A 247 24.62 4.47 -13.68
C MET A 247 24.55 3.02 -14.13
N GLU A 248 25.66 2.49 -14.63
CA GLU A 248 25.79 1.12 -15.14
C GLU A 248 25.57 0.11 -14.00
N ALA A 249 26.17 0.36 -12.83
CA ALA A 249 25.99 -0.50 -11.65
C ALA A 249 24.55 -0.45 -11.10
N ALA A 250 23.87 0.70 -11.23
CA ALA A 250 22.46 0.81 -10.85
C ALA A 250 21.57 0.00 -11.80
N GLU A 251 21.83 0.10 -13.11
CA GLU A 251 21.07 -0.64 -14.13
C GLU A 251 21.29 -2.15 -14.00
N GLU A 252 22.53 -2.59 -13.76
CA GLU A 252 22.86 -3.99 -13.51
C GLU A 252 22.09 -4.52 -12.29
N PHE A 253 22.16 -3.82 -11.16
CA PHE A 253 21.44 -4.19 -9.94
C PHE A 253 19.93 -4.30 -10.15
N LEU A 254 19.30 -3.29 -10.79
CA LEU A 254 17.85 -3.30 -11.02
C LEU A 254 17.45 -4.36 -12.05
N SER A 255 18.28 -4.59 -13.08
CA SER A 255 18.03 -5.63 -14.09
C SER A 255 18.08 -7.03 -13.50
N ASP A 256 19.01 -7.29 -12.58
CA ASP A 256 19.08 -8.57 -11.89
C ASP A 256 17.87 -8.81 -10.98
N LEU A 257 17.41 -7.78 -10.26
CA LEU A 257 16.17 -7.87 -9.49
C LEU A 257 14.94 -8.09 -10.38
N ALA A 258 14.83 -7.36 -11.50
CA ALA A 258 13.74 -7.52 -12.45
C ALA A 258 13.72 -8.94 -13.04
N ARG A 259 14.89 -9.48 -13.41
CA ARG A 259 15.02 -10.87 -13.89
C ARG A 259 14.61 -11.86 -12.80
N ALA A 260 15.02 -11.66 -11.56
CA ALA A 260 14.66 -12.54 -10.44
C ALA A 260 13.15 -12.53 -10.19
N GLU A 261 12.49 -11.38 -10.23
CA GLU A 261 11.04 -11.27 -10.04
C GLU A 261 10.24 -11.86 -11.22
N LEU A 262 10.70 -11.70 -12.46
CA LEU A 262 10.05 -12.28 -13.65
C LEU A 262 10.27 -13.79 -13.79
N THR A 263 11.37 -14.31 -13.27
CA THR A 263 11.70 -15.75 -13.32
C THR A 263 11.29 -16.51 -12.07
N ALA A 264 10.93 -15.81 -11.00
CA ALA A 264 10.44 -16.43 -9.78
C ALA A 264 9.27 -17.35 -10.16
N PRO A 265 9.39 -18.67 -9.91
CA PRO A 265 8.29 -19.57 -10.20
C PRO A 265 7.08 -19.07 -9.41
N ALA A 266 5.92 -19.02 -10.08
CA ALA A 266 4.65 -18.82 -9.38
C ALA A 266 4.67 -19.77 -8.19
N ALA A 267 4.54 -19.22 -6.97
CA ALA A 267 4.76 -19.95 -5.73
C ALA A 267 4.09 -21.33 -5.86
N PRO A 268 4.82 -22.43 -5.56
CA PRO A 268 4.35 -23.77 -5.84
C PRO A 268 2.95 -23.88 -5.25
N VAL A 269 1.98 -23.95 -6.15
CA VAL A 269 0.59 -24.10 -5.78
C VAL A 269 0.56 -25.37 -4.95
N ALA A 270 0.36 -25.23 -3.63
CA ALA A 270 0.05 -26.37 -2.80
C ALA A 270 -1.10 -27.07 -3.52
N LYS A 271 -0.90 -28.33 -3.91
CA LYS A 271 -1.96 -29.12 -4.52
C LYS A 271 -3.02 -29.26 -3.46
N ALA A 272 -3.94 -28.30 -3.42
CA ALA A 272 -5.12 -28.37 -2.59
C ALA A 272 -5.81 -29.66 -3.02
N VAL A 273 -5.78 -30.64 -2.12
CA VAL A 273 -6.49 -31.89 -2.26
C VAL A 273 -7.95 -31.52 -2.06
N TYR A 274 -8.55 -30.91 -3.09
CA TYR A 274 -9.99 -30.77 -3.16
C TYR A 274 -10.51 -32.18 -3.32
N SER A 275 -10.89 -32.79 -2.20
CA SER A 275 -11.74 -33.97 -2.20
C SER A 275 -12.95 -33.62 -3.05
N THR A 276 -13.03 -34.22 -4.24
CA THR A 276 -14.20 -34.11 -5.10
C THR A 276 -15.42 -34.36 -4.21
N PRO A 277 -16.38 -33.43 -4.13
CA PRO A 277 -17.55 -33.66 -3.31
C PRO A 277 -18.16 -35.00 -3.74
N PRO A 278 -18.53 -35.88 -2.79
CA PRO A 278 -19.11 -37.16 -3.12
C PRO A 278 -20.33 -36.90 -4.00
N ASP A 279 -20.29 -37.53 -5.17
CA ASP A 279 -21.30 -37.45 -6.21
C ASP A 279 -22.67 -37.60 -5.56
N THR A 280 -23.43 -36.50 -5.56
CA THR A 280 -24.76 -36.47 -4.97
C THR A 280 -25.64 -37.30 -5.88
N ARG A 281 -25.77 -38.59 -5.55
CA ARG A 281 -26.68 -39.50 -6.22
C ARG A 281 -28.03 -38.82 -6.34
N GLU A 282 -28.46 -38.63 -7.59
CA GLU A 282 -29.79 -38.18 -7.94
C GLU A 282 -30.83 -38.97 -7.13
N PRO A 283 -31.73 -38.30 -6.38
CA PRO A 283 -32.91 -38.95 -5.86
C PRO A 283 -33.75 -39.35 -7.08
N SER A 284 -33.91 -40.66 -7.28
CA SER A 284 -34.85 -41.22 -8.23
C SER A 284 -36.24 -40.65 -7.96
N GLU A 285 -36.79 -39.93 -8.93
CA GLU A 285 -38.18 -39.48 -8.96
C GLU A 285 -39.12 -40.70 -8.96
N ASP A 286 -39.89 -40.87 -7.90
CA ASP A 286 -41.11 -41.69 -7.95
C ASP A 286 -42.28 -40.92 -7.31
N ARG A 287 -43.16 -40.45 -8.19
CA ARG A 287 -44.62 -40.23 -8.09
C ARG A 287 -45.22 -39.64 -6.81
N GLY A 288 -46.01 -38.58 -7.02
CA GLY A 288 -47.17 -38.29 -6.16
C GLY A 288 -47.90 -37.00 -6.50
N ALA A 289 -48.96 -37.10 -7.29
CA ALA A 289 -49.81 -36.01 -7.75
C ALA A 289 -50.70 -35.40 -6.66
N SER A 290 -51.10 -34.14 -6.92
CA SER A 290 -52.33 -33.46 -6.49
C SER A 290 -52.42 -32.89 -5.07
N ARG A 291 -52.49 -31.54 -4.95
CA ARG A 291 -53.77 -30.85 -4.68
C ARG A 291 -53.67 -29.33 -4.88
N GLU A 292 -54.80 -28.82 -5.37
CA GLU A 292 -55.12 -27.49 -5.85
C GLU A 292 -55.83 -26.65 -4.75
N GLN A 293 -55.88 -25.32 -4.97
CA GLN A 293 -56.69 -24.25 -4.36
C GLN A 293 -56.32 -23.66 -2.97
N ALA A 294 -55.97 -22.36 -2.96
CA ALA A 294 -56.86 -21.19 -2.69
C ALA A 294 -55.99 -20.00 -2.21
N ALA A 295 -55.93 -18.86 -2.91
CA ALA A 295 -56.72 -17.62 -2.67
C ALA A 295 -56.49 -17.00 -1.27
N ALA A 296 -56.35 -15.70 -1.00
CA ALA A 296 -56.32 -14.45 -1.75
C ALA A 296 -55.90 -13.34 -0.74
N ASP A 297 -55.59 -12.15 -1.26
CA ASP A 297 -55.81 -10.82 -0.66
C ASP A 297 -55.15 -10.37 0.66
N ALA A 298 -54.36 -9.30 0.52
CA ALA A 298 -54.33 -8.03 1.28
C ALA A 298 -52.88 -7.51 1.24
N GLY A 299 -52.55 -6.30 0.78
CA GLY A 299 -53.14 -5.03 1.17
C GLY A 299 -52.07 -4.19 1.91
N VAL A 300 -51.33 -3.40 1.13
CA VAL A 300 -50.45 -2.23 1.41
C VAL A 300 -51.00 -1.34 2.58
N PRO A 301 -50.22 -0.54 3.39
CA PRO A 301 -49.11 0.34 3.00
C PRO A 301 -47.89 0.48 3.93
N GLY A 302 -46.89 1.19 3.38
CA GLY A 302 -45.60 1.49 3.96
C GLY A 302 -45.58 2.43 5.16
N THR A 303 -44.41 2.51 5.76
CA THR A 303 -43.92 3.68 6.51
C THR A 303 -42.48 3.90 6.08
N ALA A 304 -42.26 5.04 5.45
CA ALA A 304 -40.95 5.62 5.25
C ALA A 304 -40.54 6.24 6.59
N ASP A 305 -39.42 5.79 7.16
CA ASP A 305 -38.84 6.45 8.32
C ASP A 305 -37.59 7.22 7.90
N ARG A 306 -37.69 8.54 8.09
CA ARG A 306 -36.66 9.55 7.90
C ARG A 306 -35.66 9.44 9.04
N CYS A 307 -34.37 9.35 8.72
CA CYS A 307 -33.30 9.74 9.65
C CYS A 307 -32.68 11.05 9.15
N ASP A 308 -33.38 12.16 9.41
CA ASP A 308 -32.77 13.49 9.43
C ASP A 308 -32.18 13.71 10.83
N GLY A 309 -30.85 13.80 10.91
CA GLY A 309 -30.12 13.97 12.17
C GLY A 309 -28.81 14.72 11.96
N ALA A 310 -28.87 15.92 11.37
CA ALA A 310 -27.75 16.84 11.32
C ALA A 310 -27.56 17.49 12.71
N ILE A 311 -26.46 17.17 13.38
CA ILE A 311 -26.03 17.85 14.60
C ILE A 311 -25.41 19.19 14.20
N PHE A 312 -26.02 20.26 14.70
CA PHE A 312 -25.58 21.64 14.61
C PHE A 312 -24.48 21.90 15.65
N ILE A 313 -23.28 22.32 15.22
CA ILE A 313 -22.25 22.86 16.11
C ILE A 313 -22.09 24.36 15.79
N PRO A 314 -22.44 25.29 16.69
CA PRO A 314 -22.19 26.70 16.49
C PRO A 314 -20.82 27.12 17.05
N GLY A 315 -20.07 27.84 16.23
CA GLY A 315 -19.17 28.90 16.67
C GLY A 315 -17.72 28.50 16.94
N LEU A 316 -16.82 28.87 16.03
CA LEU A 316 -15.57 29.53 16.42
C LEU A 316 -15.29 30.64 15.39
N GLN A 317 -15.14 31.85 15.91
CA GLN A 317 -15.00 33.09 15.18
C GLN A 317 -13.60 33.21 14.58
N ASP A 318 -13.56 33.66 13.33
CA ASP A 318 -12.37 34.24 12.69
C ASP A 318 -12.02 35.56 13.39
N GLU A 319 -10.74 35.72 13.74
CA GLU A 319 -10.12 37.02 14.00
C GLU A 319 -8.93 37.17 13.03
N PRO A 320 -8.88 38.25 12.23
CA PRO A 320 -7.83 38.46 11.25
C PRO A 320 -6.61 39.10 11.91
N ARG A 321 -5.42 38.56 11.62
CA ARG A 321 -4.16 39.29 11.85
C ARG A 321 -3.56 39.67 10.51
N GLU A 322 -3.62 40.97 10.23
CA GLU A 322 -2.91 41.63 9.15
C GLU A 322 -1.39 41.73 9.42
N PRO A 323 -0.59 42.01 8.37
CA PRO A 323 0.84 41.77 8.36
C PRO A 323 1.64 43.03 8.72
N GLU A 324 2.65 42.88 9.58
CA GLU A 324 3.74 43.86 9.68
C GLU A 324 4.95 43.37 8.89
N GLY A 325 5.44 44.23 8.02
CA GLY A 325 6.56 43.96 7.13
C GLY A 325 7.91 44.45 7.66
N TYR A 326 8.87 44.25 6.76
CA TYR A 326 10.15 44.94 6.56
C TYR A 326 11.46 44.36 7.13
N CYS A 327 12.27 43.94 6.15
CA CYS A 327 13.73 44.03 5.93
C CYS A 327 14.75 43.80 7.06
N GLY A 328 15.63 42.82 6.81
CA GLY A 328 16.99 42.78 7.32
C GLY A 328 17.85 41.82 6.50
N LEU A 329 18.60 42.36 5.53
CA LEU A 329 19.76 41.69 4.94
C LEU A 329 20.82 41.55 6.04
N HIS A 330 21.15 40.32 6.41
CA HIS A 330 22.36 40.02 7.18
C HIS A 330 23.08 38.80 6.59
N GLU A 331 24.38 38.98 6.47
CA GLU A 331 25.38 38.08 5.91
C GLU A 331 25.35 36.69 6.56
N LEU A 332 25.46 35.65 5.73
CA LEU A 332 25.60 34.25 6.17
C LEU A 332 27.01 34.03 6.74
N PRO A 333 27.17 33.52 7.98
CA PRO A 333 28.44 33.00 8.43
C PRO A 333 28.67 31.59 7.89
N ASN A 334 29.94 31.30 7.66
CA ASN A 334 30.55 30.02 7.31
C ASN A 334 29.78 28.77 7.75
N ALA A 335 29.69 27.79 6.82
CA ALA A 335 29.24 26.43 7.07
C ALA A 335 30.10 25.74 8.13
N GLY A 336 29.70 25.92 9.39
CA GLY A 336 30.13 25.10 10.51
C GLY A 336 29.48 23.72 10.41
N ALA A 337 30.26 22.70 10.76
CA ALA A 337 29.83 21.31 10.79
C ALA A 337 28.46 21.14 11.47
N ILE A 338 27.52 20.52 10.77
CA ILE A 338 26.27 20.04 11.37
C ILE A 338 26.66 18.98 12.40
N SER A 339 26.61 19.33 13.68
CA SER A 339 26.78 18.39 14.78
C SER A 339 25.65 17.36 14.73
N SER A 340 26.00 16.07 14.73
CA SER A 340 25.03 14.96 14.79
C SER A 340 24.11 15.05 16.01
N ASP A 341 24.53 15.76 17.05
CA ASP A 341 23.90 15.73 18.36
C ASP A 341 22.59 16.54 18.45
N LEU A 342 22.32 17.41 17.47
CA LEU A 342 21.07 18.20 17.41
C LEU A 342 19.89 17.46 16.75
N LEU A 343 20.13 16.32 16.09
CA LEU A 343 19.06 15.49 15.51
C LEU A 343 18.64 14.33 16.43
N ASP A 344 19.44 13.99 17.44
CA ASP A 344 19.11 12.93 18.41
C ASP A 344 18.21 13.43 19.55
N SER A 345 18.16 14.73 19.84
CA SER A 345 17.45 15.26 21.01
C SER A 345 15.93 15.43 20.85
N GLU A 346 15.38 15.41 19.63
CA GLU A 346 13.92 15.49 19.41
C GLU A 346 13.28 14.18 18.93
N ILE A 347 14.08 13.12 18.68
CA ILE A 347 13.58 11.86 18.11
C ILE A 347 13.79 10.64 19.05
N VAL A 348 14.51 10.77 20.17
CA VAL A 348 14.83 9.61 21.01
C VAL A 348 14.19 9.69 22.41
N GLY A 349 13.07 8.98 22.54
CA GLY A 349 12.44 8.60 23.80
C GLY A 349 11.75 7.24 23.69
N GLY A 350 12.43 6.22 23.16
CA GLY A 350 11.86 4.88 23.03
C GLY A 350 12.91 3.78 22.97
N GLN A 351 13.02 3.02 24.06
CA GLN A 351 13.89 1.85 24.19
C GLN A 351 13.74 0.86 23.02
N SER A 352 14.89 0.37 22.58
CA SER A 352 15.11 -0.65 21.55
C SER A 352 14.70 -2.03 22.06
N ASP A 353 13.41 -2.31 22.01
CA ASP A 353 12.92 -3.67 21.78
C ASP A 353 12.72 -3.87 20.29
N SER A 354 12.85 -5.11 19.83
CA SER A 354 12.63 -5.58 18.46
C SER A 354 11.20 -5.30 17.98
N ARG A 355 10.91 -4.03 17.66
CA ARG A 355 9.60 -3.56 17.21
C ARG A 355 9.42 -3.86 15.74
N CYS A 356 8.37 -4.61 15.44
CA CYS A 356 7.75 -4.63 14.14
C CYS A 356 7.42 -3.19 13.71
N TRP A 357 7.90 -2.80 12.52
CA TRP A 357 8.00 -1.42 12.05
C TRP A 357 6.67 -0.86 11.48
N PRO A 358 6.48 0.48 11.40
CA PRO A 358 5.18 1.16 11.41
C PRO A 358 4.39 1.11 10.09
N TRP A 359 4.69 0.19 9.17
CA TRP A 359 3.81 -0.06 8.01
C TRP A 359 2.40 -0.52 8.43
N GLN A 360 2.23 -0.95 9.69
CA GLN A 360 0.95 -1.26 10.33
C GLN A 360 -0.01 -0.05 10.37
N LEU A 361 0.50 1.18 10.46
CA LEU A 361 -0.33 2.39 10.52
C LEU A 361 -0.74 2.90 9.14
N CYS A 362 0.03 2.60 8.09
CA CYS A 362 -0.19 3.10 6.74
C CYS A 362 -1.36 2.41 6.03
N ALA A 363 -1.64 1.14 6.35
CA ALA A 363 -2.69 0.38 5.66
C ALA A 363 -4.11 0.66 6.17
N GLY A 364 -4.27 1.29 7.34
CA GLY A 364 -5.57 1.28 8.04
C GLY A 364 -6.13 2.59 8.55
N CYS A 365 -5.41 3.71 8.48
CA CYS A 365 -5.93 4.99 8.94
C CYS A 365 -5.46 6.10 8.00
N ARG A 366 -6.25 6.44 6.98
CA ARG A 366 -6.19 7.80 6.43
C ARG A 366 -6.87 8.71 7.46
N PRO A 367 -6.15 9.58 8.17
CA PRO A 367 -6.79 10.56 9.04
C PRO A 367 -7.68 11.46 8.18
N GLY A 368 -9.01 11.40 8.38
CA GLY A 368 -9.95 12.31 7.71
C GLY A 368 -11.20 11.69 7.10
N LEU A 369 -11.37 10.35 7.11
CA LEU A 369 -12.67 9.76 6.79
C LEU A 369 -13.50 9.66 8.09
N PRO A 370 -14.67 10.31 8.18
CA PRO A 370 -15.56 10.12 9.32
C PRO A 370 -15.96 8.65 9.38
N VAL A 371 -15.73 8.03 10.54
CA VAL A 371 -16.27 6.70 10.84
C VAL A 371 -17.78 6.88 10.95
N ALA A 372 -18.51 6.27 10.01
CA ALA A 372 -19.98 6.29 9.97
C ALA A 372 -20.57 5.27 10.95
#